data_AF-A0A7M1W8T5-F1
#
_entry.id   AF-A0A7M1W8T5-F1
#
_cell.length_a   1.000
_cell.length_b   1.000
_cell.length_c   1.000
_cell.angle_alpha   90.00
_cell.angle_beta   90.00
_cell.angle_gamma   90.00
#
_symmetry.space_group_name_H-M   'P 1'
#
loop_
_entity.id
_entity.type
_entity.pdbx_description
1 polymer ?
#
loop_
_entity_poly.entity_id
_entity_poly.type
_entity_poly.pdbx_seq_one_letter_code
_entity_poly.pdbx_strand_id
1 'polypeptide(L)' 'MKDCHEITKDEVIAIDGKIVRGSYSKPEERSVIYMVNAFATAHGLCLGQSKVDDKTNENTEVSKLL' A
#
# COMPACT_ATOMS: atom_id res chain seq x y z
N MET A 1 -4.80 2.03 24.32
CA MET A 1 -3.93 2.16 23.13
C MET A 1 -3.99 3.62 22.72
N LYS A 2 -2.86 4.31 22.55
CA LYS A 2 -2.85 5.70 22.09
C LYS A 2 -2.81 5.69 20.57
N ASP A 3 -3.53 6.59 19.93
CA ASP A 3 -3.47 6.73 18.49
C ASP A 3 -2.09 7.22 18.07
N CYS A 4 -1.56 6.61 17.01
CA CYS A 4 -0.25 6.93 16.47
C CYS A 4 -0.31 8.14 15.52
N HIS A 5 -1.51 8.58 15.16
CA HIS A 5 -1.79 9.57 14.12
C HIS A 5 -3.10 10.29 14.42
N GLU A 6 -3.16 11.59 14.15
CA GLU A 6 -4.38 12.40 14.17
C GLU A 6 -4.68 12.88 12.75
N ILE A 7 -5.88 12.56 12.24
CA ILE A 7 -6.29 12.97 10.90
C ILE A 7 -6.43 14.49 10.87
N THR A 8 -5.65 15.14 10.02
CA THR A 8 -5.75 16.59 9.82
C THR A 8 -6.68 16.89 8.64
N LYS A 9 -7.40 18.03 8.72
CA LYS A 9 -8.51 18.34 7.80
C LYS A 9 -8.08 18.54 6.34
N ASP A 10 -6.79 18.82 6.12
CA ASP A 10 -6.17 19.05 4.82
C ASP A 10 -5.05 18.04 4.54
N GLU A 11 -5.09 16.87 5.19
CA GLU A 11 -4.08 15.83 5.01
C GLU A 11 -4.15 15.22 3.61
N VAL A 12 -3.03 15.29 2.87
CA VAL A 12 -2.91 14.62 1.57
C VAL A 12 -2.43 13.19 1.79
N ILE A 13 -3.31 12.24 1.47
CA ILE A 13 -2.99 10.81 1.46
C ILE A 13 -2.61 10.39 0.04
N ALA A 14 -1.36 9.97 -0.14
CA ALA A 14 -0.89 9.40 -1.38
C ALA A 14 -1.28 7.93 -1.46
N ILE A 15 -1.88 7.52 -2.58
CA ILE A 15 -2.13 6.12 -2.89
C ILE A 15 -1.16 5.69 -3.99
N ASP A 16 -0.34 4.68 -3.73
CA ASP A 16 0.73 4.25 -4.62
C ASP A 16 0.81 2.73 -4.74
N GLY A 17 1.08 2.25 -5.95
CA GLY A 17 1.29 0.84 -6.28
C GLY A 17 2.77 0.48 -6.19
N LYS A 18 3.09 -0.55 -5.40
CA LYS A 18 4.47 -0.99 -5.13
C LYS A 18 4.66 -2.46 -5.44
N ILE A 19 5.86 -2.78 -5.91
CA ILE A 19 6.34 -4.15 -6.04
C ILE A 19 7.37 -4.40 -4.94
N VAL A 20 7.15 -5.44 -4.14
CA VAL A 20 8.08 -5.77 -3.05
C VAL A 20 9.40 -6.29 -3.65
N ARG A 21 10.48 -5.55 -3.42
CA ARG A 21 11.82 -5.93 -3.90
C ARG A 21 12.22 -7.28 -3.28
N GLY A 22 12.70 -8.19 -4.12
CA GLY A 22 13.13 -9.53 -3.69
C GLY A 22 12.00 -10.54 -3.46
N SER A 23 10.74 -10.17 -3.75
CA SER A 23 9.61 -11.11 -3.60
C SER A 23 9.53 -12.18 -4.70
N TYR A 24 10.13 -11.92 -5.86
CA TYR A 24 10.23 -12.90 -6.93
C TYR A 24 11.27 -13.96 -6.61
N SER A 25 10.88 -15.23 -6.68
CA SER A 25 11.77 -16.38 -6.51
C SER A 25 11.47 -17.44 -7.55
N LYS A 26 12.40 -17.63 -8.50
CA LYS A 26 12.30 -18.70 -9.50
C LYS A 26 12.42 -20.11 -8.90
N PRO A 27 13.35 -20.38 -7.94
CA PRO A 27 13.45 -21.70 -7.30
C PRO A 27 12.20 -22.11 -6.52
N GLU A 28 11.48 -21.13 -5.94
CA GLU A 28 10.25 -21.36 -5.17
C GLU A 28 8.98 -21.17 -6.01
N GLU A 29 9.11 -20.99 -7.34
CA GLU A 29 8.00 -20.69 -8.26
C GLU A 29 7.08 -19.54 -7.80
N ARG A 30 7.67 -18.54 -7.13
CA ARG A 30 6.94 -17.43 -6.51
C ARG A 30 6.98 -16.19 -7.40
N SER A 31 5.80 -15.70 -7.78
CA SER A 31 5.64 -14.43 -8.49
C SER A 31 5.95 -13.23 -7.57
N VAL A 32 6.13 -12.05 -8.19
CA VAL A 32 6.27 -10.80 -7.45
C VAL A 32 5.03 -10.52 -6.60
N ILE A 33 5.23 -9.86 -5.46
CA ILE A 33 4.13 -9.33 -4.64
C ILE A 33 3.86 -7.90 -5.08
N TYR A 34 2.67 -7.70 -5.66
CA TYR A 34 2.09 -6.38 -5.87
C TYR A 34 1.37 -5.93 -4.60
N MET A 35 1.43 -4.63 -4.31
CA MET A 35 0.82 -4.02 -3.13
C MET A 35 0.39 -2.60 -3.46
N VAL A 36 -0.68 -2.12 -2.83
CA VAL A 36 -1.02 -0.70 -2.81
C VAL A 36 -0.94 -0.21 -1.38
N ASN A 37 -0.41 0.99 -1.15
CA ASN A 37 -0.36 1.60 0.16
C ASN A 37 -1.00 2.99 0.19
N ALA A 38 -1.57 3.35 1.35
CA ALA A 38 -2.05 4.67 1.68
C ALA A 38 -1.04 5.37 2.60
N PHE A 39 -0.46 6.47 2.14
CA PHE A 39 0.64 7.15 2.82
C PHE A 39 0.28 8.61 3.15
N ALA A 40 0.26 8.90 4.44
CA ALA A 40 0.11 10.24 5.02
C ALA A 40 1.38 11.06 4.76
N THR A 41 1.37 11.87 3.71
CA THR A 41 2.57 12.59 3.25
C THR A 41 3.08 13.61 4.25
N ALA A 42 2.19 14.28 4.97
CA ALA A 42 2.54 15.28 5.99
C ALA A 42 3.21 14.66 7.23
N HIS A 43 2.85 13.42 7.57
CA HIS A 43 3.32 12.74 8.78
C HIS A 43 4.36 11.64 8.48
N GLY A 44 4.61 11.34 7.21
CA GLY A 44 5.56 10.31 6.80
C GLY A 44 5.12 8.89 7.19
N LEU A 45 3.81 8.65 7.32
CA LEU A 45 3.26 7.42 7.89
C LEU A 45 2.47 6.61 6.85
N CYS A 46 2.64 5.29 6.87
CA CYS A 46 1.77 4.37 6.13
C CYS A 46 0.52 4.08 6.98
N LEU A 47 -0.64 4.53 6.52
CA LEU A 47 -1.93 4.32 7.20
C LEU A 47 -2.52 2.94 6.90
N GLY A 48 -2.22 2.39 5.72
CA GLY A 48 -2.74 1.10 5.30
C GLY A 48 -1.99 0.56 4.09
N GLN A 49 -2.02 -0.77 3.95
CA GLN A 49 -1.45 -1.48 2.81
C GLN A 49 -2.31 -2.70 2.48
N SER A 50 -2.56 -2.94 1.20
CA SER A 50 -3.27 -4.13 0.71
C SER A 50 -2.43 -4.85 -0.33
N LYS A 51 -2.34 -6.17 -0.23
CA LYS A 51 -1.72 -7.00 -1.26
C LYS A 51 -2.64 -7.03 -2.49
N VAL A 52 -2.04 -6.94 -3.67
CA VAL A 52 -2.74 -7.09 -4.95
C VAL A 52 -2.36 -8.42 -5.60
N ASP A 53 -3.32 -9.08 -6.24
CA ASP A 53 -3.09 -10.34 -6.94
C ASP A 53 -2.31 -10.14 -8.25
N ASP A 54 -2.64 -9.09 -9.01
CA ASP A 54 -1.92 -8.68 -10.24
C ASP A 54 -1.92 -7.15 -10.37
N LYS A 55 -0.97 -6.60 -11.15
CA LYS A 55 -0.78 -5.16 -11.36
C LYS A 55 -2.03 -4.42 -11.83
N THR A 56 -2.89 -5.07 -12.61
CA THR A 56 -4.12 -4.47 -13.15
C THR A 56 -5.22 -4.35 -12.10
N ASN A 57 -5.12 -5.07 -10.99
CA ASN A 57 -6.10 -5.05 -9.89
C ASN A 57 -5.85 -3.92 -8.87
N GLU A 58 -4.79 -3.13 -9.04
CA GLU A 58 -4.45 -2.01 -8.14
C GLU A 58 -5.63 -1.04 -7.98
N ASN A 59 -6.36 -0.71 -9.06
CA ASN A 59 -7.55 0.17 -8.99
C ASN A 59 -8.67 -0.39 -8.11
N THR A 60 -8.85 -1.71 -8.09
CA THR A 60 -9.87 -2.36 -7.24
C THR A 60 -9.46 -2.33 -5.77
N GLU A 61 -8.16 -2.46 -5.49
CA GLU A 61 -7.63 -2.42 -4.13
C GLU A 61 -7.59 -1.00 -3.55
N VAL A 62 -7.43 0.04 -4.38
CA VAL A 62 -7.53 1.44 -3.95
C VAL A 62 -8.86 1.72 -3.25
N SER A 63 -9.97 1.19 -3.79
CA SER A 63 -11.30 1.32 -3.18
C SER A 63 -11.43 0.65 -1.81
N LYS A 64 -10.50 -0.23 -1.43
CA LYS A 64 -10.48 -0.86 -0.09
C LYS A 64 -9.66 -0.07 0.93
N LEU A 65 -8.84 0.87 0.46
CA LEU A 65 -8.01 1.74 1.28
C LEU A 65 -8.67 3.11 1.56
N LEU A 66 -9.75 3.41 0.84
CA LEU A 66 -10.63 4.59 1.01
C LEU A 66 -11.93 4.19 1.71
#